data_AF-A0A8U0NBF9-F1
#
_entry.id   AF-A0A8U0NBF9-F1
#
_cell.length_a   1.000
_cell.length_b   1.000
_cell.length_c   1.000
_cell.angle_alpha   90.00
_cell.angle_beta   90.00
_cell.angle_gamma   90.00
#
_symmetry.space_group_name_H-M   'P 1'
#
loop_
_entity.id
_entity.type
_entity.pdbx_description
1 polymer ?
#
loop_
_entity_poly.entity_id
_entity_poly.type
_entity_poly.pdbx_seq_one_letter_code
_entity_poly.pdbx_strand_id
1 'polypeptide(L)'
;MAAAPQAPGRGSVRKTRPLTVKTSLNNPYTVCWSALDREDMHFILQTLEDRFKSLGLQKIEDKKKKKKQFLKKQSPDKCSTEVGMSEELKEKHPEDNEQGSGWTPVSVRKQLAIGVNEVTRALERNGLLLVLVCKSAKPALITSHLIQLSLSRSVPACQVPRLSETLAPVIGLKCVLALGFRKDTTAFIDEVKAIIPRVPSLHVPWLQGRPEESMENLDTASLESQDKEILETSFEDLSKHKRKPVEGQQAIVLQPLKIKKVIPNPNKIRKPPKGKKTSK
;
A
#
# COMPACT_ATOMS: atom_id res chain seq x y z
N MET A 1 41.93 -26.49 -67.59
CA MET A 1 41.61 -26.48 -66.14
C MET A 1 40.66 -25.31 -65.89
N ALA A 2 39.34 -25.53 -65.98
CA ALA A 2 38.35 -24.49 -65.77
C ALA A 2 37.85 -24.53 -64.31
N ALA A 3 37.94 -23.40 -63.62
CA ALA A 3 37.56 -23.26 -62.21
C ALA A 3 36.03 -23.34 -62.04
N ALA A 4 35.58 -24.08 -61.03
CA ALA A 4 34.16 -24.21 -60.69
C ALA A 4 33.59 -22.91 -60.11
N PRO A 5 32.34 -22.54 -60.42
CA PRO A 5 31.72 -21.33 -59.90
C PRO A 5 31.40 -21.49 -58.40
N GLN A 6 31.88 -20.54 -57.58
CA GLN A 6 31.51 -20.44 -56.17
C GLN A 6 30.03 -20.04 -56.04
N ALA A 7 29.28 -20.81 -55.25
CA ALA A 7 27.91 -20.48 -54.91
C ALA A 7 27.85 -19.23 -54.00
N PRO A 8 26.90 -18.30 -54.21
CA PRO A 8 26.76 -17.14 -53.34
C PRO A 8 26.29 -17.58 -51.96
N GLY A 9 27.08 -17.24 -50.93
CA GLY A 9 26.75 -17.51 -49.53
C GLY A 9 25.42 -16.87 -49.15
N ARG A 10 24.37 -17.69 -49.03
CA ARG A 10 23.08 -17.26 -48.49
C ARG A 10 23.23 -17.00 -46.99
N GLY A 11 23.47 -15.74 -46.64
CA GLY A 11 23.31 -15.26 -45.26
C GLY A 11 21.88 -15.53 -44.80
N SER A 12 21.72 -16.38 -43.78
CA SER A 12 20.44 -16.65 -43.14
C SER A 12 19.98 -15.40 -42.37
N VAL A 13 19.16 -14.57 -43.02
CA VAL A 13 18.46 -13.46 -42.35
C VAL A 13 17.48 -14.10 -41.36
N ARG A 14 17.87 -14.18 -40.08
CA ARG A 14 17.01 -14.65 -39.00
C ARG A 14 15.76 -13.78 -38.98
N LYS A 15 14.63 -14.31 -39.45
CA LYS A 15 13.33 -13.64 -39.42
C LYS A 15 13.03 -13.23 -37.97
N THR A 16 12.99 -11.92 -37.72
CA THR A 16 12.62 -11.35 -36.42
C THR A 16 11.20 -11.81 -36.10
N ARG A 17 11.00 -12.43 -34.93
CA ARG A 17 9.67 -12.92 -34.53
C ARG A 17 8.70 -11.73 -34.49
N PRO A 18 7.49 -11.84 -35.04
CA PRO A 18 6.52 -10.76 -35.00
C PRO A 18 6.19 -10.41 -33.54
N LEU A 19 6.20 -9.11 -33.23
CA LEU A 19 5.88 -8.61 -31.90
C LEU A 19 4.44 -9.00 -31.56
N THR A 20 4.27 -9.95 -30.64
CA THR A 20 2.95 -10.37 -30.19
C THR A 20 2.44 -9.35 -29.18
N VAL A 21 1.63 -8.39 -29.65
CA VAL A 21 0.98 -7.41 -28.78
C VAL A 21 -0.20 -8.06 -28.08
N LYS A 22 -0.14 -8.12 -26.74
CA LYS A 22 -1.27 -8.56 -25.90
C LYS A 22 -2.00 -7.33 -25.38
N THR A 23 -3.29 -7.24 -25.68
CA THR A 23 -4.17 -6.23 -25.09
C THR A 23 -4.60 -6.72 -23.71
N SER A 24 -4.22 -6.03 -22.64
CA SER A 24 -4.74 -6.27 -21.29
C SER A 24 -5.67 -5.13 -20.87
N LEU A 25 -6.71 -5.48 -20.12
CA LEU A 25 -7.52 -4.48 -19.42
C LEU A 25 -6.80 -4.17 -18.11
N ASN A 26 -6.15 -3.02 -18.03
CA ASN A 26 -5.55 -2.52 -16.80
C ASN A 26 -6.57 -1.69 -16.03
N ASN A 27 -6.51 -1.72 -14.69
CA ASN A 27 -7.36 -0.87 -13.87
C ASN A 27 -7.02 0.61 -14.15
N PRO A 28 -7.97 1.43 -14.63
CA PRO A 28 -7.72 2.85 -14.89
C PRO A 28 -7.50 3.64 -13.60
N TYR A 29 -7.92 3.11 -12.45
CA TYR A 29 -7.79 3.82 -11.19
C TYR A 29 -6.56 3.40 -10.40
N THR A 30 -5.71 4.37 -10.13
CA THR A 30 -4.56 4.23 -9.23
C THR A 30 -4.88 4.88 -7.90
N VAL A 31 -4.93 4.09 -6.82
CA VAL A 31 -5.05 4.63 -5.47
C VAL A 31 -3.67 5.12 -5.02
N CYS A 32 -3.55 6.44 -4.89
CA CYS A 32 -2.32 7.12 -4.52
C CYS A 32 -2.47 7.79 -3.16
N TRP A 33 -1.34 7.97 -2.46
CA TRP A 33 -1.28 8.78 -1.26
C TRP A 33 -1.42 10.26 -1.61
N SER A 34 -2.10 11.02 -0.75
CA SER A 34 -2.15 12.48 -0.85
C SER A 34 -0.76 13.08 -0.57
N ALA A 35 -0.44 14.18 -1.24
CA ALA A 35 0.80 14.91 -1.01
C ALA A 35 0.73 15.63 0.35
N LEU A 36 1.82 15.55 1.11
CA LEU A 36 1.98 16.24 2.40
C LEU A 36 2.96 17.40 2.22
N ASP A 37 2.62 18.55 2.78
CA ASP A 37 3.46 19.75 2.75
C ASP A 37 4.75 19.56 3.55
N ARG A 38 5.80 20.27 3.12
CA ARG A 38 7.14 20.10 3.71
C ARG A 38 7.20 20.56 5.17
N GLU A 39 6.50 21.63 5.49
CA GLU A 39 6.43 22.21 6.83
C GLU A 39 5.70 21.26 7.79
N ASP A 40 4.53 20.78 7.38
CA ASP A 40 3.76 19.81 8.17
C ASP A 40 4.48 18.48 8.32
N MET A 41 5.19 18.04 7.29
CA MET A 41 6.06 16.87 7.38
C MET A 41 7.15 17.06 8.45
N HIS A 42 7.84 18.20 8.47
CA HIS A 42 8.87 18.47 9.48
C HIS A 42 8.28 18.55 10.87
N PHE A 43 7.14 19.24 11.02
CA PHE A 43 6.39 19.31 12.26
C PHE A 43 6.04 17.91 12.79
N ILE A 44 5.39 17.07 11.98
CA ILE A 44 5.00 15.71 12.38
C ILE A 44 6.20 14.89 12.83
N LEU A 45 7.32 14.94 12.09
CA LEU A 45 8.51 14.17 12.41
C LEU A 45 9.17 14.64 13.72
N GLN A 46 9.33 15.96 13.89
CA GLN A 46 9.97 16.54 15.07
C GLN A 46 9.12 16.31 16.33
N THR A 47 7.83 16.59 16.25
CA THR A 47 6.88 16.39 17.35
C THR A 47 6.90 14.94 17.85
N LEU A 48 6.88 13.98 16.91
CA LEU A 48 6.94 12.57 17.29
C LEU A 48 8.30 12.19 17.85
N GLU A 49 9.39 12.62 17.21
CA GLU A 49 10.75 12.33 17.67
C GLU A 49 10.98 12.80 19.12
N ASP A 50 10.61 14.04 19.43
CA ASP A 50 10.74 14.63 20.77
C ASP A 50 9.88 13.86 21.79
N ARG A 51 8.69 13.43 21.39
CA ARG A 51 7.80 12.68 22.27
C ARG A 51 8.25 11.25 22.50
N PHE A 52 8.73 10.55 21.49
CA PHE A 52 9.34 9.23 21.66
C PHE A 52 10.57 9.29 22.58
N LYS A 53 11.40 10.34 22.46
CA LYS A 53 12.52 10.59 23.38
C LYS A 53 12.04 10.85 24.81
N SER A 54 11.04 11.70 25.00
CA SER A 54 10.50 12.02 26.33
C SER A 54 9.88 10.82 27.05
N LEU A 55 9.23 9.93 26.30
CA LEU A 55 8.60 8.72 26.83
C LEU A 55 9.62 7.58 27.03
N GLY A 56 10.83 7.73 26.49
CA GLY A 56 11.88 6.71 26.56
C GLY A 56 11.49 5.39 25.90
N LEU A 57 10.60 5.40 24.90
CA LEU A 57 10.14 4.17 24.25
C LEU A 57 11.26 3.56 23.42
N GLN A 58 11.87 2.49 23.92
CA GLN A 58 12.95 1.78 23.25
C GLN A 58 12.73 0.27 23.27
N LYS A 59 13.08 -0.38 22.15
CA LYS A 59 13.17 -1.83 22.06
C LYS A 59 14.61 -2.25 22.31
N ILE A 60 14.84 -2.87 23.46
CA ILE A 60 16.16 -3.41 23.83
C ILE A 60 16.25 -4.85 23.30
N GLU A 61 17.13 -5.10 22.32
CA GLU A 61 17.39 -6.45 21.82
C GLU A 61 18.59 -7.09 22.53
N ASP A 62 18.38 -8.24 23.19
CA ASP A 62 19.46 -9.06 23.74
C ASP A 62 20.33 -9.64 22.62
N LYS A 63 21.45 -8.98 22.31
CA LYS A 63 22.45 -9.50 21.35
C LYS A 63 22.95 -10.91 21.73
N LYS A 64 22.91 -11.28 23.01
CA LYS A 64 23.36 -12.58 23.53
C LYS A 64 22.44 -13.76 23.14
N LYS A 65 21.12 -13.55 23.00
CA LYS A 65 20.17 -14.63 22.65
C LYS A 65 20.27 -15.05 21.17
N LYS A 66 20.60 -14.11 20.27
CA LYS A 66 20.79 -14.42 18.84
C LYS A 66 21.96 -15.38 18.57
N LYS A 67 23.02 -15.37 19.38
CA LYS A 67 24.15 -16.32 19.22
C LYS A 67 23.82 -17.76 19.65
N LYS A 68 22.91 -17.96 20.61
CA LYS A 68 22.56 -19.33 21.10
C LYS A 68 21.67 -20.12 20.13
N GLN A 69 20.90 -19.45 19.27
CA GLN A 69 20.01 -20.15 18.32
C GLN A 69 20.73 -20.70 17.08
N PHE A 70 21.91 -20.17 16.72
CA PHE A 70 22.68 -20.68 15.59
C PHE A 70 23.50 -21.95 15.90
N LEU A 71 23.67 -22.31 17.17
CA LEU A 71 24.44 -23.48 17.59
C LEU A 71 23.60 -24.75 17.83
N LYS A 72 22.27 -24.69 17.68
CA LYS A 72 21.37 -25.79 18.03
C LYS A 72 20.67 -26.44 16.85
N LYS A 73 21.38 -26.58 15.72
CA LYS A 73 20.91 -27.30 14.53
C LYS A 73 21.88 -28.41 14.13
N GLN A 74 22.03 -29.38 15.03
CA GLN A 74 22.40 -30.76 14.69
C GLN A 74 21.47 -31.69 15.49
N SER A 75 20.68 -32.47 14.76
CA SER A 75 19.87 -33.63 15.20
C SER A 75 20.77 -34.81 15.62
N PRO A 76 20.31 -35.99 16.14
CA PRO A 76 18.97 -36.58 16.02
C PRO A 76 18.40 -37.36 17.24
N ASP A 77 17.13 -37.76 17.09
CA ASP A 77 16.43 -38.94 17.61
C ASP A 77 16.75 -39.51 19.01
N LYS A 78 15.74 -39.50 19.89
CA LYS A 78 15.10 -40.72 20.44
C LYS A 78 13.87 -40.38 21.27
N CYS A 79 12.77 -41.01 20.89
CA CYS A 79 11.54 -41.17 21.64
C CYS A 79 11.75 -42.23 22.72
N SER A 80 11.42 -41.93 23.99
CA SER A 80 10.91 -42.92 24.95
C SER A 80 10.59 -42.31 26.32
N THR A 81 9.34 -42.55 26.73
CA THR A 81 8.90 -42.88 28.09
C THR A 81 8.52 -41.75 29.03
N GLU A 82 7.25 -41.87 29.40
CA GLU A 82 6.44 -41.12 30.36
C GLU A 82 6.83 -41.30 31.83
N VAL A 83 6.18 -40.47 32.66
CA VAL A 83 5.91 -40.57 34.11
C VAL A 83 6.76 -39.66 35.02
N GLY A 84 6.06 -38.79 35.76
CA GLY A 84 6.61 -38.10 36.94
C GLY A 84 5.88 -36.82 37.32
N MET A 85 4.65 -36.94 37.83
CA MET A 85 4.01 -35.91 38.67
C MET A 85 4.86 -35.69 39.93
N SER A 86 5.12 -34.43 40.28
CA SER A 86 5.12 -33.96 41.68
C SER A 86 5.13 -32.44 41.76
N GLU A 87 4.19 -31.94 42.56
CA GLU A 87 4.09 -30.59 43.08
C GLU A 87 5.35 -30.20 43.86
N GLU A 88 5.75 -28.93 43.82
CA GLU A 88 5.95 -28.13 45.05
C GLU A 88 6.34 -26.68 44.75
N LEU A 89 5.77 -25.80 45.55
CA LEU A 89 6.09 -24.38 45.65
C LEU A 89 7.61 -24.13 45.75
N LYS A 90 8.08 -23.13 44.99
CA LYS A 90 9.03 -22.16 45.51
C LYS A 90 8.59 -20.76 45.11
N GLU A 91 7.91 -20.09 46.04
CA GLU A 91 8.09 -18.66 46.24
C GLU A 91 9.60 -18.39 46.34
N LYS A 92 10.11 -17.64 45.37
CA LYS A 92 11.29 -16.80 45.56
C LYS A 92 11.06 -15.51 44.77
N HIS A 93 10.86 -14.42 45.49
CA HIS A 93 11.36 -13.14 45.02
C HIS A 93 12.87 -13.29 44.78
N PRO A 94 13.38 -12.70 43.70
CA PRO A 94 14.26 -11.58 43.95
C PRO A 94 13.88 -10.38 43.08
N GLU A 95 13.84 -9.22 43.70
CA GLU A 95 14.21 -7.99 43.02
C GLU A 95 15.69 -8.14 42.65
N ASP A 96 15.97 -8.36 41.37
CA ASP A 96 17.26 -8.04 40.77
C ASP A 96 17.14 -8.09 39.25
N ASN A 97 16.80 -6.94 38.68
CA ASN A 97 17.29 -6.43 37.40
C ASN A 97 17.54 -7.41 36.24
N GLU A 98 16.59 -8.30 35.94
CA GLU A 98 16.50 -8.88 34.61
C GLU A 98 15.83 -7.85 33.69
N GLN A 99 16.59 -6.87 33.16
CA GLN A 99 16.18 -6.20 31.92
C GLN A 99 16.18 -7.25 30.79
N GLY A 100 15.13 -8.06 30.76
CA GLY A 100 14.87 -8.99 29.69
C GLY A 100 14.69 -8.21 28.38
N SER A 101 15.21 -8.76 27.28
CA SER A 101 14.87 -8.35 25.91
C SER A 101 13.39 -7.98 25.79
N GLY A 102 13.10 -6.74 25.42
CA GLY A 102 11.72 -6.28 25.49
C GLY A 102 11.53 -4.83 25.09
N TRP A 103 10.28 -4.41 25.19
CA TRP A 103 9.85 -3.03 24.99
C TRP A 103 9.79 -2.33 26.34
N THR A 104 10.41 -1.16 26.42
CA THR A 104 10.43 -0.34 27.62
C THR A 104 9.94 1.06 27.23
N PRO A 105 8.87 1.63 27.83
CA PRO A 105 7.88 1.00 28.72
C PRO A 105 6.78 0.22 27.97
N VAL A 106 6.30 -0.89 28.56
CA VAL A 106 5.31 -1.79 27.95
C VAL A 106 3.93 -1.14 27.79
N SER A 107 3.53 -0.27 28.72
CA SER A 107 2.25 0.45 28.67
C SER A 107 2.13 1.31 27.43
N VAL A 108 3.17 2.10 27.13
CA VAL A 108 3.24 2.96 25.94
C VAL A 108 3.28 2.12 24.66
N ARG A 109 4.01 0.99 24.66
CA ARG A 109 4.05 0.09 23.49
C ARG A 109 2.66 -0.44 23.10
N LYS A 110 1.80 -0.76 24.06
CA LYS A 110 0.44 -1.27 23.81
C LYS A 110 -0.46 -0.24 23.13
N GLN A 111 -0.16 1.05 23.26
CA GLN A 111 -0.91 2.15 22.65
C GLN A 111 -0.55 2.36 21.17
N LEU A 112 0.53 1.73 20.70
CA LEU A 112 1.03 1.87 19.33
C LEU A 112 0.84 0.57 18.54
N ALA A 113 0.56 0.70 17.24
CA ALA A 113 0.65 -0.37 16.25
C ALA A 113 1.88 -0.10 15.37
N ILE A 114 2.87 -0.98 15.40
CA ILE A 114 4.13 -0.79 14.66
C ILE A 114 4.26 -1.86 13.59
N GLY A 115 4.44 -1.42 12.35
CA GLY A 115 4.55 -2.29 11.19
C GLY A 115 3.21 -2.52 10.49
N VAL A 116 3.31 -2.90 9.22
CA VAL A 116 2.15 -2.99 8.31
C VAL A 116 1.10 -3.95 8.84
N ASN A 117 1.51 -5.15 9.30
CA ASN A 117 0.58 -6.17 9.78
C ASN A 117 -0.14 -5.80 11.09
N GLU A 118 0.51 -5.04 11.98
CA GLU A 118 -0.15 -4.57 13.20
C GLU A 118 -1.16 -3.47 12.86
N VAL A 119 -0.75 -2.54 12.00
CA VAL A 119 -1.61 -1.44 11.54
C VAL A 119 -2.83 -1.97 10.79
N THR A 120 -2.68 -2.95 9.89
CA THR A 120 -3.81 -3.56 9.18
C THR A 120 -4.81 -4.21 10.14
N ARG A 121 -4.33 -5.07 11.05
CA ARG A 121 -5.17 -5.72 12.06
C ARG A 121 -5.89 -4.72 12.96
N ALA A 122 -5.23 -3.61 13.28
CA ALA A 122 -5.83 -2.56 14.09
C ALA A 122 -6.86 -1.72 13.32
N LEU A 123 -6.63 -1.44 12.03
CA LEU A 123 -7.63 -0.82 11.14
C LEU A 123 -8.87 -1.70 10.98
N GLU A 124 -8.69 -3.01 10.76
CA GLU A 124 -9.80 -3.97 10.64
C GLU A 124 -10.73 -3.95 11.87
N ARG A 125 -10.15 -3.74 13.05
CA ARG A 125 -10.86 -3.66 14.34
C ARG A 125 -11.35 -2.26 14.72
N ASN A 126 -11.24 -1.26 13.85
CA ASN A 126 -11.53 0.16 14.19
C ASN A 126 -10.77 0.68 15.40
N GLY A 127 -9.56 0.16 15.64
CA GLY A 127 -8.78 0.43 16.85
C GLY A 127 -7.81 1.61 16.75
N LEU A 128 -7.72 2.29 15.60
CA LEU A 128 -6.75 3.38 15.37
C LEU A 128 -7.41 4.77 15.29
N LEU A 129 -6.64 5.78 15.68
CA LEU A 129 -6.95 7.21 15.56
C LEU A 129 -6.23 7.87 14.39
N LEU A 130 -4.98 7.49 14.14
CA LEU A 130 -4.12 8.08 13.13
C LEU A 130 -3.18 7.00 12.60
N VAL A 131 -2.94 7.01 11.29
CA VAL A 131 -1.98 6.12 10.63
C VAL A 131 -0.94 6.93 9.86
N LEU A 132 0.34 6.65 10.12
CA LEU A 132 1.47 7.23 9.42
C LEU A 132 2.23 6.14 8.69
N VAL A 133 2.47 6.35 7.40
CA VAL A 133 3.14 5.39 6.53
C VAL A 133 4.42 6.00 5.97
N CYS A 134 5.51 5.25 5.95
CA CYS A 134 6.76 5.71 5.38
C CYS A 134 6.75 5.61 3.84
N LYS A 135 7.25 6.64 3.15
CA LYS A 135 7.46 6.62 1.69
C LYS A 135 8.59 5.70 1.22
N SER A 136 9.45 5.23 2.12
CA SER A 136 10.60 4.36 1.80
C SER A 136 10.21 2.88 1.55
N ALA A 137 8.95 2.50 1.77
CA ALA A 137 8.47 1.13 1.60
C ALA A 137 8.59 0.66 0.13
N LYS A 138 9.31 -0.44 -0.08
CA LYS A 138 9.46 -1.09 -1.38
C LYS A 138 9.09 -2.58 -1.27
N PRO A 139 8.16 -3.10 -2.11
CA PRO A 139 7.33 -2.39 -3.08
C PRO A 139 6.23 -1.53 -2.44
N ALA A 140 5.85 -0.43 -3.11
CA ALA A 140 4.80 0.49 -2.65
C ALA A 140 3.42 -0.18 -2.46
N LEU A 141 3.20 -1.32 -3.13
CA LEU A 141 1.98 -2.11 -2.97
C LEU A 141 1.76 -2.58 -1.52
N ILE A 142 2.84 -2.80 -0.76
CA ILE A 142 2.77 -3.20 0.66
C ILE A 142 2.02 -2.17 1.50
N THR A 143 2.02 -0.89 1.13
CA THR A 143 1.34 0.14 1.91
C THR A 143 0.07 0.66 1.22
N SER A 144 -0.09 0.44 -0.08
CA SER A 144 -1.24 0.92 -0.86
C SER A 144 -2.61 0.53 -0.29
N HIS A 145 -2.75 -0.69 0.25
CA HIS A 145 -4.01 -1.18 0.79
C HIS A 145 -4.44 -0.44 2.07
N LEU A 146 -3.51 0.19 2.78
CA LEU A 146 -3.81 0.99 3.97
C LEU A 146 -4.67 2.22 3.64
N ILE A 147 -4.58 2.74 2.42
CA ILE A 147 -5.38 3.90 1.98
C ILE A 147 -6.87 3.54 2.02
N GLN A 148 -7.24 2.42 1.38
CA GLN A 148 -8.62 1.95 1.31
C GLN A 148 -9.15 1.55 2.70
N LEU A 149 -8.33 0.83 3.47
CA LEU A 149 -8.71 0.42 4.82
C LEU A 149 -8.94 1.62 5.74
N SER A 150 -8.06 2.62 5.70
CA SER A 150 -8.18 3.82 6.55
C SER A 150 -9.42 4.63 6.17
N LEU A 151 -9.65 4.83 4.87
CA LEU A 151 -10.82 5.55 4.38
C LEU A 151 -12.13 4.83 4.74
N SER A 152 -12.17 3.50 4.65
CA SER A 152 -13.36 2.72 5.03
C SER A 152 -13.77 2.89 6.50
N ARG A 153 -12.82 3.23 7.37
CA ARG A 153 -13.02 3.39 8.82
C ARG A 153 -12.93 4.85 9.28
N SER A 154 -12.90 5.80 8.33
CA SER A 154 -12.76 7.24 8.59
C SER A 154 -11.55 7.61 9.45
N VAL A 155 -10.44 6.87 9.29
CA VAL A 155 -9.19 7.14 10.01
C VAL A 155 -8.27 8.00 9.12
N PRO A 156 -7.79 9.17 9.60
CA PRO A 156 -6.82 9.96 8.87
C PRO A 156 -5.52 9.17 8.70
N ALA A 157 -5.04 9.10 7.48
CA ALA A 157 -3.81 8.39 7.17
C ALA A 157 -2.95 9.18 6.18
N CYS A 158 -1.66 9.31 6.50
CA CYS A 158 -0.72 10.10 5.72
C CYS A 158 0.53 9.30 5.37
N GLN A 159 1.08 9.60 4.19
CA GLN A 159 2.42 9.17 3.85
C GLN A 159 3.43 10.25 4.24
N VAL A 160 4.35 9.91 5.14
CA VAL A 160 5.43 10.79 5.60
C VAL A 160 6.75 10.23 5.08
N PRO A 161 7.48 10.95 4.22
CA PRO A 161 8.81 10.52 3.81
C PRO A 161 9.79 10.65 4.98
N ARG A 162 10.85 9.83 4.97
CA ARG A 162 11.89 9.78 6.02
C ARG A 162 11.41 9.41 7.43
N LEU A 163 10.15 9.03 7.61
CA LEU A 163 9.60 8.53 8.88
C LEU A 163 10.43 7.42 9.51
N SER A 164 10.89 6.46 8.69
CA SER A 164 11.72 5.37 9.17
C SER A 164 13.12 5.81 9.59
N GLU A 165 13.69 6.84 8.93
CA GLU A 165 15.04 7.33 9.22
C GLU A 165 15.09 8.08 10.55
N THR A 166 14.04 8.81 10.88
CA THR A 166 13.95 9.60 12.12
C THR A 166 13.46 8.76 13.30
N LEU A 167 12.38 7.98 13.14
CA LEU A 167 11.77 7.29 14.27
C LEU A 167 12.40 5.94 14.59
N ALA A 168 12.89 5.18 13.60
CA ALA A 168 13.48 3.87 13.86
C ALA A 168 14.67 3.91 14.82
N PRO A 169 15.65 4.84 14.70
CA PRO A 169 16.77 4.89 15.65
C PRO A 169 16.32 5.26 17.07
N VAL A 170 15.34 6.18 17.21
CA VAL A 170 14.81 6.59 18.52
C VAL A 170 14.14 5.41 19.24
N ILE A 171 13.42 4.58 18.50
CA ILE A 171 12.66 3.44 19.04
C ILE A 171 13.55 2.18 19.21
N GLY A 172 14.77 2.17 18.67
CA GLY A 172 15.64 0.98 18.67
C GLY A 172 15.22 -0.09 17.66
N LEU A 173 14.58 0.32 16.56
CA LEU A 173 14.18 -0.54 15.45
C LEU A 173 15.08 -0.32 14.23
N LYS A 174 15.11 -1.30 13.33
CA LYS A 174 15.81 -1.14 12.03
C LYS A 174 15.06 -0.21 11.10
N CYS A 175 13.76 -0.47 10.93
CA CYS A 175 12.88 0.30 10.06
C CYS A 175 11.46 0.32 10.61
N VAL A 176 10.76 1.44 10.46
CA VAL A 176 9.32 1.59 10.74
C VAL A 176 8.62 1.98 9.44
N LEU A 177 7.94 1.03 8.81
CA LEU A 177 7.24 1.27 7.53
C LEU A 177 5.82 1.82 7.71
N ALA A 178 5.17 1.45 8.80
CA ALA A 178 3.85 1.93 9.16
C ALA A 178 3.78 2.07 10.68
N LEU A 179 3.12 3.11 11.14
CA LEU A 179 2.90 3.44 12.53
C LEU A 179 1.43 3.82 12.69
N GLY A 180 0.77 3.26 13.69
CA GLY A 180 -0.62 3.58 14.03
C GLY A 180 -0.74 3.93 15.49
N PHE A 181 -1.54 4.95 15.79
CA PHE A 181 -1.89 5.33 17.16
C PHE A 181 -3.25 4.72 17.49
N ARG A 182 -3.33 3.94 18.56
CA ARG A 182 -4.59 3.27 18.92
C ARG A 182 -5.53 4.22 19.65
N LYS A 183 -6.83 3.91 19.70
CA LYS A 183 -7.84 4.73 20.40
C LYS A 183 -7.68 4.76 21.91
N ASP A 184 -7.09 3.73 22.49
CA ASP A 184 -6.74 3.60 23.92
C ASP A 184 -5.44 4.36 24.29
N THR A 185 -4.89 5.15 23.37
CA THR A 185 -3.66 5.91 23.59
C THR A 185 -3.92 7.07 24.54
N THR A 186 -3.14 7.15 25.63
CA THR A 186 -3.16 8.29 26.56
C THR A 186 -1.91 9.16 26.43
N ALA A 187 -0.76 8.56 26.10
CA ALA A 187 0.52 9.26 26.07
C ALA A 187 0.73 10.15 24.83
N PHE A 188 0.00 9.90 23.74
CA PHE A 188 0.15 10.62 22.47
C PHE A 188 -1.10 11.41 22.05
N ILE A 189 -2.07 11.61 22.95
CA ILE A 189 -3.35 12.26 22.60
C ILE A 189 -3.13 13.65 22.02
N ASP A 190 -2.29 14.46 22.68
CA ASP A 190 -2.08 15.85 22.29
C ASP A 190 -1.39 15.96 20.93
N GLU A 191 -0.42 15.08 20.66
CA GLU A 191 0.28 15.06 19.38
C GLU A 191 -0.63 14.59 18.26
N VAL A 192 -1.43 13.56 18.50
CA VAL A 192 -2.39 13.08 17.51
C VAL A 192 -3.39 14.18 17.18
N LYS A 193 -3.90 14.91 18.18
CA LYS A 193 -4.79 16.06 17.97
C LYS A 193 -4.13 17.19 17.19
N ALA A 194 -2.85 17.45 17.42
CA ALA A 194 -2.09 18.48 16.68
C ALA A 194 -1.78 18.06 15.23
N ILE A 195 -1.59 16.77 14.98
CA ILE A 195 -1.21 16.22 13.67
C ILE A 195 -2.43 16.03 12.76
N ILE A 196 -3.56 15.52 13.27
CA ILE A 196 -4.77 15.24 12.48
C ILE A 196 -5.19 16.40 11.55
N PRO A 197 -5.29 17.67 11.99
CA PRO A 197 -5.74 18.75 11.12
C PRO A 197 -4.74 19.09 9.99
N ARG A 198 -3.48 18.69 10.13
CA ARG A 198 -2.42 18.91 9.12
C ARG A 198 -2.31 17.75 8.12
N VAL A 199 -3.00 16.64 8.39
CA VAL A 199 -2.96 15.47 7.51
C VAL A 199 -3.93 15.66 6.36
N PRO A 200 -3.47 15.55 5.10
CA PRO A 200 -4.35 15.65 3.95
C PRO A 200 -5.36 14.50 3.91
N SER A 201 -6.60 14.79 3.54
CA SER A 201 -7.63 13.78 3.34
C SER A 201 -7.26 12.82 2.20
N LEU A 202 -7.58 11.54 2.37
CA LEU A 202 -7.41 10.53 1.33
C LEU A 202 -8.64 10.50 0.43
N HIS A 203 -8.44 10.32 -0.87
CA HIS A 203 -9.53 10.21 -1.85
C HIS A 203 -9.43 8.89 -2.62
N VAL A 204 -10.52 8.12 -2.62
CA VAL A 204 -10.67 6.88 -3.41
C VAL A 204 -11.97 7.00 -4.22
N PRO A 205 -11.92 7.07 -5.56
CA PRO A 205 -13.08 7.45 -6.38
C PRO A 205 -14.34 6.59 -6.20
N TRP A 206 -14.20 5.30 -5.88
CA TRP A 206 -15.34 4.38 -5.70
C TRP A 206 -15.74 4.15 -4.24
N LEU A 207 -14.95 4.65 -3.29
CA LEU A 207 -15.21 4.53 -1.86
C LEU A 207 -15.55 5.92 -1.33
N GLN A 208 -16.59 6.53 -1.88
CA GLN A 208 -17.12 7.78 -1.36
C GLN A 208 -17.98 7.44 -0.14
N GLY A 209 -17.43 7.71 1.05
CA GLY A 209 -18.12 7.55 2.32
C GLY A 209 -18.92 8.81 2.66
N ARG A 210 -20.24 8.75 2.43
CA ARG A 210 -21.33 9.62 2.92
C ARG A 210 -21.34 11.09 2.41
N PRO A 211 -22.40 11.53 1.70
CA PRO A 211 -22.64 12.94 1.42
C PRO A 211 -23.38 13.57 2.60
N GLU A 212 -22.64 14.17 3.52
CA GLU A 212 -23.05 15.18 4.52
C GLU A 212 -21.71 15.87 4.83
N GLU A 213 -21.33 17.02 4.29
CA GLU A 213 -22.02 18.29 4.38
C GLU A 213 -21.87 19.08 3.06
N SER A 214 -23.01 19.54 2.55
CA SER A 214 -23.11 20.72 1.72
C SER A 214 -22.50 21.91 2.48
N MET A 215 -21.25 22.24 2.18
CA MET A 215 -20.74 23.58 2.42
C MET A 215 -20.69 24.30 1.08
N GLU A 216 -21.72 25.11 0.91
CA GLU A 216 -21.78 26.22 -0.02
C GLU A 216 -20.44 26.96 0.00
N ASN A 217 -19.68 26.86 -1.08
CA ASN A 217 -18.70 27.88 -1.41
C ASN A 217 -18.71 28.05 -2.93
N LEU A 218 -19.70 28.84 -3.34
CA LEU A 218 -19.70 29.56 -4.59
C LEU A 218 -18.63 30.65 -4.43
N ASP A 219 -17.39 30.35 -4.77
CA ASP A 219 -16.39 31.40 -5.00
C ASP A 219 -15.81 31.23 -6.40
N THR A 220 -16.41 32.03 -7.26
CA THR A 220 -15.83 32.66 -8.44
C THR A 220 -14.32 32.88 -8.31
N ALA A 221 -13.54 32.10 -9.05
CA ALA A 221 -12.22 32.52 -9.48
C ALA A 221 -12.10 32.32 -10.99
N SER A 222 -12.12 33.48 -11.65
CA SER A 222 -11.90 33.76 -13.05
C SER A 222 -10.86 32.86 -13.71
N LEU A 223 -11.25 32.27 -14.84
CA LEU A 223 -10.40 31.59 -15.78
C LEU A 223 -9.78 32.67 -16.68
N GLU A 224 -8.60 33.17 -16.31
CA GLU A 224 -7.78 33.96 -17.22
C GLU A 224 -7.04 33.03 -18.18
N SER A 225 -7.46 33.14 -19.43
CA SER A 225 -6.91 32.53 -20.63
C SER A 225 -5.77 33.37 -21.19
N GLN A 226 -4.60 32.74 -21.39
CA GLN A 226 -3.46 33.05 -22.30
C GLN A 226 -2.24 32.34 -21.67
N ASP A 227 -1.53 31.37 -22.24
CA ASP A 227 -1.11 31.17 -23.61
C ASP A 227 -0.82 29.68 -23.90
N LYS A 228 -1.22 29.23 -25.09
CA LYS A 228 -0.59 28.10 -25.80
C LYS A 228 -0.37 28.51 -27.25
N GLU A 229 0.89 28.70 -27.59
CA GLU A 229 1.48 28.71 -28.93
C GLU A 229 2.69 27.76 -28.77
N ILE A 230 3.05 26.77 -29.59
CA ILE A 230 2.81 26.38 -30.98
C ILE A 230 3.13 24.86 -31.05
N LEU A 231 2.63 24.18 -32.09
CA LEU A 231 2.97 22.83 -32.59
C LEU A 231 1.94 21.73 -32.26
N GLU A 232 0.89 21.63 -33.06
CA GLU A 232 0.87 20.61 -34.13
C GLU A 232 -0.37 20.78 -35.01
N THR A 233 -0.09 21.10 -36.26
CA THR A 233 -1.01 21.05 -37.39
C THR A 233 -1.52 19.63 -37.62
N SER A 234 -2.82 19.39 -37.63
CA SER A 234 -3.54 18.95 -38.85
C SER A 234 -4.99 18.54 -38.61
N PHE A 235 -5.80 18.96 -39.57
CA PHE A 235 -7.07 18.41 -40.07
C PHE A 235 -8.37 19.15 -39.69
N GLU A 236 -8.79 20.00 -40.63
CA GLU A 236 -10.18 20.43 -40.81
C GLU A 236 -11.02 19.27 -41.36
N ASP A 237 -12.19 19.05 -40.76
CA ASP A 237 -13.41 18.96 -41.56
C ASP A 237 -14.59 19.49 -40.74
N LEU A 238 -15.27 20.49 -41.29
CA LEU A 238 -16.36 21.25 -40.68
C LEU A 238 -17.69 20.62 -41.10
N SER A 239 -18.62 20.38 -40.17
CA SER A 239 -20.02 20.83 -40.34
C SER A 239 -20.95 20.55 -39.16
N LYS A 240 -21.34 21.65 -38.49
CA LYS A 240 -22.70 22.07 -38.09
C LYS A 240 -23.67 21.01 -37.49
N HIS A 241 -24.04 21.16 -36.20
CA HIS A 241 -25.30 21.82 -35.80
C HIS A 241 -25.61 21.80 -34.27
N LYS A 242 -26.04 22.98 -33.79
CA LYS A 242 -26.99 23.33 -32.71
C LYS A 242 -26.76 22.84 -31.27
N ARG A 243 -26.45 23.82 -30.41
CA ARG A 243 -26.55 23.81 -28.95
C ARG A 243 -28.02 23.83 -28.47
N LYS A 244 -28.31 23.11 -27.38
CA LYS A 244 -29.21 23.53 -26.30
C LYS A 244 -28.64 23.04 -24.95
N PRO A 245 -28.70 23.85 -23.87
CA PRO A 245 -28.26 23.45 -22.54
C PRO A 245 -29.42 22.82 -21.75
N VAL A 246 -29.18 21.72 -21.04
CA VAL A 246 -30.04 21.21 -19.97
C VAL A 246 -29.14 20.70 -18.85
N GLU A 247 -28.95 21.58 -17.88
CA GLU A 247 -29.07 21.42 -16.43
C GLU A 247 -29.13 19.99 -15.82
N GLY A 248 -28.27 19.77 -14.81
CA GLY A 248 -28.57 18.94 -13.64
C GLY A 248 -28.16 17.46 -13.69
N GLN A 249 -27.23 17.08 -12.81
CA GLN A 249 -26.85 15.72 -12.41
C GLN A 249 -26.17 14.85 -13.50
N GLN A 250 -24.84 14.82 -13.48
CA GLN A 250 -24.07 13.80 -14.18
C GLN A 250 -24.27 12.43 -13.51
N ALA A 251 -25.34 11.73 -13.87
CA ALA A 251 -25.41 10.29 -13.68
C ALA A 251 -24.28 9.65 -14.50
N ILE A 252 -23.46 8.83 -13.87
CA ILE A 252 -22.42 8.04 -14.57
C ILE A 252 -23.15 7.00 -15.42
N VAL A 253 -23.44 7.36 -16.68
CA VAL A 253 -23.99 6.45 -17.68
C VAL A 253 -22.85 5.60 -18.23
N LEU A 254 -22.80 4.33 -17.83
CA LEU A 254 -21.86 3.37 -18.39
C LEU A 254 -22.16 3.19 -19.88
N GLN A 255 -21.22 3.54 -20.75
CA GLN A 255 -21.37 3.29 -22.18
C GLN A 255 -21.28 1.78 -22.45
N PRO A 256 -22.22 1.20 -23.21
CA PRO A 256 -22.14 -0.20 -23.58
C PRO A 256 -20.92 -0.44 -24.49
N LEU A 257 -19.99 -1.26 -24.01
CA LEU A 257 -18.81 -1.63 -24.78
C LEU A 257 -19.22 -2.47 -25.99
N LYS A 258 -18.94 -1.98 -27.20
CA LYS A 258 -19.10 -2.76 -28.43
C LYS A 258 -17.95 -3.75 -28.56
N ILE A 259 -18.21 -5.01 -28.26
CA ILE A 259 -17.24 -6.09 -28.44
C ILE A 259 -16.97 -6.25 -29.95
N LYS A 260 -15.79 -5.80 -30.42
CA LYS A 260 -15.42 -5.89 -31.84
C LYS A 260 -15.24 -7.33 -32.33
N LYS A 261 -14.72 -8.22 -31.50
CA LYS A 261 -14.46 -9.63 -31.86
C LYS A 261 -14.32 -10.49 -30.61
N VAL A 262 -15.17 -11.49 -30.47
CA VAL A 262 -14.99 -12.55 -29.47
C VAL A 262 -14.07 -13.60 -30.07
N ILE A 263 -12.83 -13.70 -29.59
CA ILE A 263 -11.90 -14.75 -29.99
C ILE A 263 -12.11 -15.95 -29.04
N PRO A 264 -12.54 -17.12 -29.55
CA PRO A 264 -12.69 -18.30 -28.72
C PRO A 264 -11.35 -18.70 -28.07
N ASN A 265 -11.39 -19.08 -26.79
CA ASN A 265 -10.22 -19.60 -26.10
C ASN A 265 -9.72 -20.89 -26.82
N PRO A 266 -8.49 -20.90 -27.37
CA PRO A 266 -7.97 -22.01 -28.15
C PRO A 266 -7.81 -23.30 -27.33
N ASN A 267 -7.70 -23.19 -26.00
CA ASN A 267 -7.53 -24.34 -25.11
C ASN A 267 -8.86 -24.98 -24.66
N LYS A 268 -10.01 -24.50 -25.16
CA LYS A 268 -11.33 -25.00 -24.77
C LYS A 268 -12.00 -25.77 -25.91
N ILE A 269 -11.93 -27.10 -25.87
CA ILE A 269 -12.67 -27.99 -26.78
C ILE A 269 -14.17 -27.83 -26.52
N ARG A 270 -14.93 -27.35 -27.51
CA ARG A 270 -16.39 -27.22 -27.41
C ARG A 270 -17.03 -28.57 -27.68
N LYS A 271 -17.93 -29.00 -26.79
CA LYS A 271 -18.82 -30.13 -27.08
C LYS A 271 -19.72 -29.75 -28.26
N PRO A 272 -19.98 -30.65 -29.22
CA PRO A 272 -20.90 -30.36 -30.31
C PRO A 272 -22.30 -30.06 -29.74
N PRO A 273 -23.05 -29.12 -30.34
CA PRO A 273 -24.41 -28.82 -29.92
C PRO A 273 -25.27 -30.09 -30.03
N LYS A 274 -26.05 -30.38 -28.98
CA LYS A 274 -27.00 -31.50 -28.97
C LYS A 274 -27.99 -31.31 -30.13
N GLY A 275 -27.88 -32.15 -31.17
CA GLY A 275 -28.83 -32.15 -32.29
C GLY A 275 -28.27 -32.48 -33.68
N LYS A 276 -26.94 -32.42 -33.90
CA LYS A 276 -26.38 -32.87 -35.19
C LYS A 276 -25.96 -34.34 -35.10
N LYS A 277 -26.79 -35.22 -35.65
CA LYS A 277 -26.38 -36.59 -36.00
C LYS A 277 -25.24 -36.49 -37.02
N THR A 278 -24.10 -37.10 -36.71
CA THR A 278 -23.02 -37.34 -37.64
C THR A 278 -23.52 -38.32 -38.71
N SER A 279 -23.67 -37.87 -39.96
CA SER A 279 -23.66 -38.79 -41.10
C SER A 279 -22.26 -39.36 -41.21
N LYS A 280 -22.17 -40.69 -41.27
CA LYS A 280 -20.94 -41.43 -41.58
C LYS A 280 -20.44 -41.07 -42.98
#